data_AF-A0A524CGU7-F1
#
_entry.id   AF-A0A524CGU7-F1
#
_cell.length_a   1.000
_cell.length_b   1.000
_cell.length_c   1.000
_cell.angle_alpha   90.00
_cell.angle_beta   90.00
_cell.angle_gamma   90.00
#
_symmetry.space_group_name_H-M   'P 1'
#
loop_
_entity.id
_entity.type
_entity.pdbx_description
1 polymer ?
#
loop_
_entity_poly.entity_id
_entity_poly.type
_entity_poly.pdbx_seq_one_letter_code
_entity_poly.pdbx_strand_id
1 'polypeptide(L)'
;MKKIELLAPAKNFKAIKAASNYVDSIYFGVQKFNMRQRAENINLKELEKIVSYCRAKEIKTYLTVNILLYSSELNSVRMLMKQAKDSGIDAIIVSDFAAISIAKKLSIPFHVSTQCNVSNSLSARFYESLGAERIILARELSLEKIREIKRNLNKTEIEVFIHGAMCTCISGKCYFSQSIAGTELKSANRGCCIQPCRRRWWIREDLDTDYIYEGVRIMNSRDLCTIAYIPQLIEADIDAFKIEGRMRHPHYVETVSKIYREAIDAYYDGKFTDKKVGKWVTELKKVYNRGFTPGFSFKKIGEGDHQHKSPTNLSHYRYIRLGLIDKYNKNENIALINLDNGYLSINDDIIITGQNTDTYIHQNANLIKYRGETVKKTPRGTKKNKIPIELKITEHLNGNGTEKLYVFTNKTYKTRSYSL
;
A
#
# COMPACT_ATOMS: atom_id res chain seq x y z
N MET A 1 -18.97 -19.12 9.16
CA MET A 1 -17.62 -19.21 8.56
C MET A 1 -16.80 -18.00 8.98
N LYS A 2 -15.54 -18.19 9.40
CA LYS A 2 -14.59 -17.08 9.60
C LYS A 2 -14.29 -16.49 8.22
N LYS A 3 -14.59 -15.20 8.00
CA LYS A 3 -14.21 -14.52 6.75
C LYS A 3 -12.70 -14.33 6.71
N ILE A 4 -12.15 -14.33 5.50
CA ILE A 4 -10.72 -14.09 5.26
C ILE A 4 -10.32 -12.67 5.70
N GLU A 5 -9.13 -12.54 6.28
CA GLU A 5 -8.59 -11.25 6.74
C GLU A 5 -8.05 -10.42 5.55
N LEU A 6 -8.41 -9.15 5.45
CA LEU A 6 -7.79 -8.20 4.51
C LEU A 6 -6.85 -7.24 5.25
N LEU A 7 -5.56 -7.34 4.92
CA LEU A 7 -4.48 -6.58 5.51
C LEU A 7 -3.98 -5.47 4.57
N ALA A 8 -4.10 -4.22 5.02
CA ALA A 8 -3.65 -3.04 4.26
C ALA A 8 -2.32 -2.43 4.75
N PRO A 9 -1.52 -1.83 3.84
CA PRO A 9 -0.30 -1.13 4.18
C PRO A 9 -0.58 0.30 4.64
N ALA A 10 0.18 0.78 5.62
CA ALA A 10 0.16 2.20 5.99
C ALA A 10 1.57 2.80 6.09
N LYS A 11 1.74 3.98 5.49
CA LYS A 11 2.95 4.79 5.62
C LYS A 11 2.87 5.82 6.74
N ASN A 12 1.65 6.25 7.07
CA ASN A 12 1.32 7.30 8.02
C ASN A 12 -0.14 7.11 8.50
N PHE A 13 -0.56 7.88 9.50
CA PHE A 13 -1.90 7.72 10.08
C PHE A 13 -3.04 8.07 9.09
N LYS A 14 -2.80 8.96 8.11
CA LYS A 14 -3.76 9.24 7.03
C LYS A 14 -4.09 8.00 6.22
N ALA A 15 -3.08 7.17 5.88
CA ALA A 15 -3.30 5.93 5.16
C ALA A 15 -4.09 4.90 5.99
N ILE A 16 -3.90 4.89 7.31
CA ILE A 16 -4.68 4.05 8.24
C ILE A 16 -6.15 4.47 8.20
N LYS A 17 -6.44 5.77 8.39
CA LYS A 17 -7.81 6.30 8.33
C LYS A 17 -8.48 5.98 6.99
N ALA A 18 -7.76 6.20 5.89
CA ALA A 18 -8.23 5.95 4.53
C ALA A 18 -8.64 4.48 4.29
N ALA A 19 -7.95 3.52 4.91
CA ALA A 19 -8.25 2.09 4.79
C ALA A 19 -9.30 1.58 5.80
N SER A 20 -9.49 2.32 6.90
CA SER A 20 -10.08 1.80 8.14
C SER A 20 -11.49 1.23 8.03
N ASN A 21 -12.28 1.63 7.03
CA ASN A 21 -13.64 1.11 6.84
C ASN A 21 -13.69 -0.15 5.95
N TYR A 22 -12.55 -0.64 5.48
CA TYR A 22 -12.49 -1.70 4.46
C TYR A 22 -11.62 -2.89 4.86
N VAL A 23 -10.90 -2.83 5.99
CA VAL A 23 -9.82 -3.77 6.32
C VAL A 23 -9.99 -4.31 7.73
N ASP A 24 -9.52 -5.53 7.94
CA ASP A 24 -9.53 -6.17 9.27
C ASP A 24 -8.22 -5.91 10.01
N SER A 25 -7.16 -5.58 9.26
CA SER A 25 -5.85 -5.34 9.82
C SER A 25 -5.02 -4.37 8.99
N ILE A 26 -4.05 -3.74 9.65
CA ILE A 26 -3.13 -2.78 9.04
C ILE A 26 -1.70 -3.10 9.47
N TYR A 27 -0.78 -3.04 8.51
CA TYR A 27 0.65 -3.14 8.79
C TYR A 27 1.41 -1.87 8.43
N PHE A 28 2.36 -1.50 9.28
CA PHE A 28 3.18 -0.32 9.11
C PHE A 28 4.59 -0.53 9.66
N GLY A 29 5.49 0.41 9.36
CA GLY A 29 6.82 0.47 9.95
C GLY A 29 7.01 1.78 10.69
N VAL A 30 7.99 1.79 11.59
CA VAL A 30 8.51 3.01 12.21
C VAL A 30 9.75 3.49 11.48
N GLN A 31 10.49 4.44 12.04
CA GLN A 31 11.63 5.09 11.38
C GLN A 31 12.78 4.14 11.00
N LYS A 32 12.98 3.03 11.72
CA LYS A 32 14.07 2.06 11.50
C LYS A 32 13.56 0.61 11.44
N PHE A 33 14.47 -0.30 11.05
CA PHE A 33 14.30 -1.75 11.10
C PHE A 33 13.21 -2.36 10.21
N ASN A 34 12.90 -1.74 9.08
CA ASN A 34 11.84 -2.23 8.18
C ASN A 34 12.17 -2.03 6.70
N MET A 35 11.51 -2.82 5.84
CA MET A 35 11.79 -2.88 4.40
C MET A 35 11.47 -1.61 3.59
N ARG A 36 10.90 -0.55 4.21
CA ARG A 36 10.64 0.74 3.55
C ARG A 36 11.09 1.88 4.47
N GLN A 37 12.37 1.87 4.85
CA GLN A 37 12.93 2.86 5.76
C GLN A 37 12.80 4.31 5.24
N ARG A 38 12.75 4.49 3.92
CA ARG A 38 12.54 5.79 3.25
C ARG A 38 11.07 6.21 3.10
N ALA A 39 10.12 5.42 3.61
CA ALA A 39 8.74 5.88 3.75
C ALA A 39 8.64 6.93 4.87
N GLU A 40 7.56 7.68 4.90
CA GLU A 40 7.24 8.64 5.97
C GLU A 40 7.32 7.96 7.35
N ASN A 41 6.77 6.74 7.41
CA ASN A 41 6.73 5.85 8.57
C ASN A 41 6.03 6.47 9.80
N ILE A 42 5.57 5.60 10.69
CA ILE A 42 4.92 6.02 11.93
C ILE A 42 5.99 6.48 12.93
N ASN A 43 5.73 7.60 13.61
CA ASN A 43 6.55 7.99 14.74
C ASN A 43 6.26 7.04 15.91
N LEU A 44 7.31 6.52 16.54
CA LEU A 44 7.18 5.57 17.64
C LEU A 44 6.34 6.13 18.82
N LYS A 45 6.38 7.45 19.04
CA LYS A 45 5.56 8.13 20.06
C LYS A 45 4.06 8.14 19.74
N GLU A 46 3.68 7.88 18.49
CA GLU A 46 2.27 7.86 18.05
C GLU A 46 1.65 6.46 18.06
N LEU A 47 2.41 5.42 18.46
CA LEU A 47 1.90 4.04 18.44
C LEU A 47 0.63 3.87 19.28
N GLU A 48 0.60 4.38 20.50
CA GLU A 48 -0.55 4.25 21.40
C GLU A 48 -1.82 4.88 20.81
N LYS A 49 -1.68 6.07 20.20
CA LYS A 49 -2.77 6.75 19.48
C LYS A 49 -3.29 5.92 18.31
N ILE A 50 -2.39 5.31 17.53
CA ILE A 50 -2.74 4.48 16.37
C ILE A 50 -3.41 3.18 16.81
N VAL A 51 -2.84 2.49 17.80
CA VAL A 51 -3.42 1.26 18.35
C VAL A 51 -4.81 1.55 18.92
N SER A 52 -4.97 2.64 19.67
CA SER A 52 -6.28 3.04 20.22
C SER A 52 -7.31 3.31 19.12
N TYR A 53 -6.93 4.02 18.06
CA TYR A 53 -7.81 4.27 16.91
C TYR A 53 -8.21 2.97 16.20
N CYS A 54 -7.25 2.08 15.94
CA CYS A 54 -7.50 0.81 15.27
C CYS A 54 -8.37 -0.12 16.13
N ARG A 55 -8.08 -0.21 17.43
CA ARG A 55 -8.86 -1.01 18.40
C ARG A 55 -10.31 -0.55 18.47
N ALA A 56 -10.57 0.76 18.48
CA ALA A 56 -11.92 1.31 18.46
C ALA A 56 -12.72 0.97 17.19
N LYS A 57 -12.04 0.51 16.14
CA LYS A 57 -12.62 0.03 14.87
C LYS A 57 -12.46 -1.47 14.67
N GLU A 58 -12.02 -2.21 15.70
CA GLU A 58 -11.75 -3.66 15.63
C GLU A 58 -10.70 -4.05 14.57
N ILE A 59 -9.77 -3.14 14.27
CA ILE A 59 -8.69 -3.36 13.31
C ILE A 59 -7.42 -3.79 14.05
N LYS A 60 -6.84 -4.92 13.65
CA LYS A 60 -5.56 -5.38 14.17
C LYS A 60 -4.38 -4.58 13.61
N THR A 61 -3.34 -4.42 14.40
CA THR A 61 -2.15 -3.62 14.09
C THR A 61 -0.89 -4.49 14.06
N TYR A 62 -0.18 -4.46 12.94
CA TYR A 62 1.05 -5.24 12.76
C TYR A 62 2.26 -4.35 12.48
N LEU A 63 3.26 -4.41 13.35
CA LEU A 63 4.49 -3.63 13.19
C LEU A 63 5.57 -4.44 12.44
N THR A 64 6.16 -3.86 11.40
CA THR A 64 7.26 -4.53 10.67
C THR A 64 8.61 -4.31 11.34
N VAL A 65 9.31 -5.40 11.65
CA VAL A 65 10.73 -5.47 12.05
C VAL A 65 11.45 -6.50 11.15
N ASN A 66 11.38 -6.28 9.84
CA ASN A 66 11.60 -7.32 8.82
C ASN A 66 12.80 -7.05 7.91
N ILE A 67 13.94 -6.66 8.51
CA ILE A 67 15.21 -6.50 7.81
C ILE A 67 16.30 -7.37 8.42
N LEU A 68 17.43 -7.48 7.72
CA LEU A 68 18.68 -8.01 8.28
C LEU A 68 19.19 -7.12 9.42
N LEU A 69 19.60 -7.72 10.54
CA LEU A 69 20.06 -7.02 11.73
C LEU A 69 21.55 -7.28 12.02
N TYR A 70 22.28 -6.25 12.46
CA TYR A 70 23.64 -6.40 12.99
C TYR A 70 23.64 -6.49 14.52
N SER A 71 24.69 -7.09 15.09
CA SER A 71 24.86 -7.23 16.54
C SER A 71 24.75 -5.90 17.30
N SER A 72 25.30 -4.81 16.73
CA SER A 72 25.22 -3.45 17.29
C SER A 72 23.79 -2.89 17.34
N GLU A 73 22.86 -3.44 16.57
CA GLU A 73 21.48 -2.98 16.47
C GLU A 73 20.54 -3.73 17.41
N LEU A 74 20.95 -4.88 17.96
CA LEU A 74 20.07 -5.79 18.71
C LEU A 74 19.45 -5.15 19.95
N ASN A 75 20.18 -4.31 20.68
CA ASN A 75 19.65 -3.59 21.83
C ASN A 75 18.55 -2.59 21.42
N SER A 76 18.76 -1.86 20.31
CA SER A 76 17.76 -0.92 19.78
C SER A 76 16.51 -1.64 19.30
N VAL A 77 16.66 -2.79 18.64
CA VAL A 77 15.54 -3.62 18.19
C VAL A 77 14.74 -4.17 19.39
N ARG A 78 15.42 -4.64 20.43
CA ARG A 78 14.76 -5.10 21.67
C ARG A 78 13.94 -4.00 22.32
N MET A 79 14.49 -2.78 22.43
CA MET A 79 13.77 -1.63 22.98
C MET A 79 12.55 -1.26 22.13
N LEU A 80 12.71 -1.23 20.80
CA LEU A 80 11.60 -0.96 19.88
C LEU A 80 10.47 -1.98 20.04
N MET A 81 10.80 -3.27 20.05
CA MET A 81 9.81 -4.34 20.18
C MET A 81 9.11 -4.32 21.54
N LYS A 82 9.84 -3.99 22.62
CA LYS A 82 9.24 -3.78 23.95
C LYS A 82 8.23 -2.63 23.92
N GLN A 83 8.60 -1.47 23.37
CA GLN A 83 7.68 -0.33 23.26
C GLN A 83 6.46 -0.64 22.39
N ALA A 84 6.63 -1.42 21.32
CA ALA A 84 5.52 -1.87 20.49
C ALA A 84 4.55 -2.77 21.28
N LYS A 85 5.06 -3.69 22.08
CA LYS A 85 4.27 -4.53 23.00
C LYS A 85 3.51 -3.67 24.01
N ASP A 86 4.23 -2.77 24.69
CA ASP A 86 3.66 -1.90 25.73
C ASP A 86 2.57 -0.97 25.15
N SER A 87 2.68 -0.60 23.87
CA SER A 87 1.66 0.18 23.13
C SER A 87 0.44 -0.64 22.69
N GLY A 88 0.49 -1.98 22.83
CA GLY A 88 -0.61 -2.88 22.48
C GLY A 88 -0.67 -3.29 21.00
N ILE A 89 0.45 -3.31 20.28
CA ILE A 89 0.53 -3.89 18.93
C ILE A 89 0.17 -5.38 18.96
N ASP A 90 -0.68 -5.82 18.03
CA ASP A 90 -1.21 -7.19 18.01
C ASP A 90 -0.14 -8.22 17.59
N ALA A 91 0.69 -7.88 16.60
CA ALA A 91 1.80 -8.75 16.17
C ALA A 91 2.95 -7.98 15.52
N ILE A 92 4.11 -8.61 15.45
CA ILE A 92 5.28 -8.09 14.73
C ILE A 92 5.63 -8.96 13.52
N ILE A 93 5.84 -8.33 12.37
CA ILE A 93 6.28 -9.01 11.15
C ILE A 93 7.81 -9.02 11.14
N VAL A 94 8.42 -10.20 11.27
CA VAL A 94 9.88 -10.38 11.44
C VAL A 94 10.48 -11.25 10.36
N SER A 95 11.79 -11.11 10.12
CA SER A 95 12.54 -11.96 9.19
C SER A 95 13.84 -12.52 9.76
N ASP A 96 14.49 -11.74 10.63
CA ASP A 96 15.77 -12.11 11.23
C ASP A 96 15.56 -13.07 12.42
N PHE A 97 16.43 -14.08 12.56
CA PHE A 97 16.33 -15.04 13.67
C PHE A 97 16.52 -14.39 15.04
N ALA A 98 17.33 -13.33 15.14
CA ALA A 98 17.46 -12.57 16.37
C ALA A 98 16.14 -11.84 16.70
N ALA A 99 15.47 -11.27 15.70
CA ALA A 99 14.16 -10.63 15.90
C ALA A 99 13.09 -11.66 16.36
N ILE A 100 13.07 -12.86 15.76
CA ILE A 100 12.20 -13.96 16.20
C ILE A 100 12.51 -14.35 17.66
N SER A 101 13.79 -14.52 18.00
CA SER A 101 14.21 -14.87 19.36
C SER A 101 13.80 -13.80 20.37
N ILE A 102 13.96 -12.51 20.04
CA ILE A 102 13.52 -11.40 20.88
C ILE A 102 11.99 -11.39 21.02
N ALA A 103 11.23 -11.66 19.94
CA ALA A 103 9.77 -11.70 19.97
C ALA A 103 9.27 -12.74 20.97
N LYS A 104 9.85 -13.95 20.91
CA LYS A 104 9.56 -15.04 21.84
C LYS A 104 9.88 -14.68 23.28
N LYS A 105 11.08 -14.12 23.54
CA LYS A 105 11.49 -13.70 24.89
C LYS A 105 10.59 -12.62 25.48
N LEU A 106 10.08 -11.73 24.64
CA LEU A 106 9.14 -10.69 25.03
C LEU A 106 7.68 -11.16 25.03
N SER A 107 7.39 -12.40 24.62
CA SER A 107 6.03 -12.93 24.45
C SER A 107 5.15 -12.02 23.58
N ILE A 108 5.68 -11.60 22.43
CA ILE A 108 4.94 -10.84 21.42
C ILE A 108 4.59 -11.80 20.27
N PRO A 109 3.31 -11.89 19.87
CA PRO A 109 2.93 -12.58 18.64
C PRO A 109 3.76 -12.14 17.44
N PHE A 110 4.18 -13.09 16.62
CA PHE A 110 4.99 -12.76 15.45
C PHE A 110 4.52 -13.47 14.18
N HIS A 111 4.64 -12.72 13.09
CA HIS A 111 4.38 -13.17 11.73
C HIS A 111 5.72 -13.28 10.98
N VAL A 112 5.89 -14.35 10.21
CA VAL A 112 7.07 -14.55 9.38
C VAL A 112 6.93 -13.74 8.09
N SER A 113 7.87 -12.82 7.86
CA SER A 113 7.92 -11.99 6.66
C SER A 113 8.18 -12.83 5.40
N THR A 114 7.64 -12.38 4.26
CA THR A 114 7.99 -12.91 2.93
C THR A 114 9.51 -12.85 2.65
N GLN A 115 10.25 -12.01 3.39
CA GLN A 115 11.71 -11.98 3.39
C GLN A 115 12.36 -13.27 3.91
N CYS A 116 11.61 -14.24 4.43
CA CYS A 116 12.11 -15.57 4.75
C CYS A 116 12.02 -16.57 3.58
N ASN A 117 11.37 -16.21 2.46
CA ASN A 117 11.12 -17.08 1.30
C ASN A 117 10.50 -18.43 1.65
N VAL A 118 9.52 -18.47 2.57
CA VAL A 118 8.86 -19.73 2.92
C VAL A 118 8.09 -20.25 1.70
N SER A 119 8.61 -21.32 1.09
CA SER A 119 8.16 -21.84 -0.20
C SER A 119 7.80 -23.33 -0.19
N ASN A 120 7.89 -23.98 0.96
CA ASN A 120 7.62 -25.41 1.13
C ASN A 120 7.13 -25.72 2.55
N SER A 121 6.49 -26.87 2.70
CA SER A 121 5.85 -27.33 3.93
C SER A 121 6.84 -27.54 5.09
N LEU A 122 8.06 -28.02 4.81
CA LEU A 122 9.08 -28.25 5.85
C LEU A 122 9.54 -26.93 6.49
N SER A 123 9.83 -25.92 5.66
CA SER A 123 10.16 -24.58 6.16
C SER A 123 9.00 -23.95 6.93
N ALA A 124 7.76 -24.13 6.47
CA ALA A 124 6.59 -23.60 7.16
C ALA A 124 6.42 -24.23 8.55
N ARG A 125 6.51 -25.57 8.66
CA ARG A 125 6.47 -26.29 9.96
C ARG A 125 7.60 -25.89 10.89
N PHE A 126 8.79 -25.62 10.36
CA PHE A 126 9.89 -25.11 11.18
C PHE A 126 9.54 -23.76 11.83
N TYR A 127 8.93 -22.83 11.09
CA TYR A 127 8.50 -21.57 11.70
C TYR A 127 7.30 -21.74 12.65
N GLU A 128 6.38 -22.67 12.37
CA GLU A 128 5.30 -23.04 13.30
C GLU A 128 5.86 -23.57 14.62
N SER A 129 6.90 -24.43 14.59
CA SER A 129 7.55 -24.96 15.81
C SER A 129 8.30 -23.87 16.59
N LEU A 130 8.73 -22.80 15.92
CA LEU A 130 9.25 -21.61 16.59
C LEU A 130 8.15 -20.76 17.24
N GLY A 131 6.87 -21.01 16.94
CA GLY A 131 5.73 -20.30 17.51
C GLY A 131 5.17 -19.20 16.61
N ALA A 132 5.42 -19.24 15.29
CA ALA A 132 4.84 -18.27 14.37
C ALA A 132 3.31 -18.38 14.37
N GLU A 133 2.62 -17.26 14.56
CA GLU A 133 1.15 -17.23 14.44
C GLU A 133 0.71 -17.15 12.97
N ARG A 134 1.53 -16.52 12.12
CA ARG A 134 1.26 -16.38 10.70
C ARG A 134 2.53 -16.43 9.86
N ILE A 135 2.44 -17.00 8.65
CA ILE A 135 3.53 -17.04 7.68
C ILE A 135 3.09 -16.34 6.39
N ILE A 136 3.82 -15.28 6.03
CA ILE A 136 3.65 -14.58 4.76
C ILE A 136 4.46 -15.33 3.71
N LEU A 137 3.77 -16.06 2.83
CA LEU A 137 4.39 -16.99 1.90
C LEU A 137 5.24 -16.29 0.82
N ALA A 138 6.11 -17.07 0.18
CA ALA A 138 6.84 -16.65 -1.00
C ALA A 138 5.87 -16.31 -2.14
N ARG A 139 6.21 -15.29 -2.93
CA ARG A 139 5.33 -14.76 -4.00
C ARG A 139 5.39 -15.56 -5.30
N GLU A 140 6.28 -16.55 -5.37
CA GLU A 140 6.54 -17.37 -6.55
C GLU A 140 5.79 -18.72 -6.52
N LEU A 141 4.91 -18.94 -5.54
CA LEU A 141 4.18 -20.20 -5.37
C LEU A 141 2.94 -20.30 -6.26
N SER A 142 2.71 -21.50 -6.80
CA SER A 142 1.44 -21.90 -7.40
C SER A 142 0.37 -22.08 -6.31
N LEU A 143 -0.91 -22.00 -6.70
CA LEU A 143 -2.01 -22.22 -5.76
C LEU A 143 -1.99 -23.62 -5.13
N GLU A 144 -1.56 -24.63 -5.87
CA GLU A 144 -1.39 -26.00 -5.37
C GLU A 144 -0.33 -26.07 -4.26
N LYS A 145 0.82 -25.43 -4.44
CA LYS A 145 1.87 -25.38 -3.41
C LYS A 145 1.41 -24.63 -2.16
N ILE A 146 0.59 -23.60 -2.32
CA ILE A 146 -0.01 -22.88 -1.18
C ILE A 146 -0.92 -23.83 -0.38
N ARG A 147 -1.78 -24.61 -1.07
CA ARG A 147 -2.64 -25.62 -0.42
C ARG A 147 -1.83 -26.71 0.27
N GLU A 148 -0.75 -27.18 -0.36
CA GLU A 148 0.16 -28.17 0.23
C GLU A 148 0.74 -27.66 1.56
N ILE A 149 1.25 -26.42 1.58
CA ILE A 149 1.79 -25.80 2.79
C ILE A 149 0.70 -25.69 3.87
N LYS A 150 -0.49 -25.19 3.52
CA LYS A 150 -1.61 -25.03 4.46
C LYS A 150 -1.99 -26.35 5.13
N ARG A 151 -2.13 -27.43 4.35
CA ARG A 151 -2.49 -28.77 4.86
C ARG A 151 -1.45 -29.37 5.81
N ASN A 152 -0.21 -28.88 5.76
CA ASN A 152 0.89 -29.36 6.59
C ASN A 152 1.12 -28.52 7.86
N LEU A 153 0.32 -27.47 8.08
CA LEU A 153 0.33 -26.64 9.29
C LEU A 153 -0.82 -27.07 10.21
N ASN A 154 -0.59 -26.97 11.52
CA ASN A 154 -1.59 -27.38 12.51
C ASN A 154 -2.43 -26.20 13.00
N LYS A 155 -1.79 -25.03 13.16
CA LYS A 155 -2.40 -23.84 13.76
C LYS A 155 -1.98 -22.54 13.09
N THR A 156 -0.78 -22.49 12.51
CA THR A 156 -0.23 -21.26 11.93
C THR A 156 -1.03 -20.84 10.70
N GLU A 157 -1.41 -19.56 10.67
CA GLU A 157 -2.10 -18.95 9.54
C GLU A 157 -1.14 -18.71 8.36
N ILE A 158 -1.67 -18.70 7.13
CA ILE A 158 -0.93 -18.31 5.93
C ILE A 158 -1.46 -17.00 5.36
N GLU A 159 -0.54 -16.18 4.87
CA GLU A 159 -0.83 -14.89 4.25
C GLU A 159 -0.17 -14.80 2.89
N VAL A 160 -0.90 -14.28 1.90
CA VAL A 160 -0.38 -14.06 0.54
C VAL A 160 -0.57 -12.63 0.09
N PHE A 161 0.34 -12.14 -0.76
CA PHE A 161 0.12 -10.88 -1.45
C PHE A 161 -0.94 -11.06 -2.54
N ILE A 162 -1.87 -10.11 -2.62
CA ILE A 162 -2.95 -10.12 -3.63
C ILE A 162 -2.85 -8.95 -4.61
N HIS A 163 -2.18 -7.87 -4.23
CA HIS A 163 -2.09 -6.66 -5.04
C HIS A 163 -0.79 -5.89 -4.78
N GLY A 164 -0.31 -5.17 -5.80
CA GLY A 164 0.72 -4.15 -5.67
C GLY A 164 2.06 -4.53 -6.29
N ALA A 165 3.11 -3.82 -5.90
CA ALA A 165 4.38 -3.89 -6.62
C ALA A 165 5.09 -5.26 -6.49
N MET A 166 5.35 -5.90 -7.63
CA MET A 166 6.23 -7.07 -7.71
C MET A 166 7.70 -6.66 -7.85
N CYS A 167 8.58 -7.43 -7.21
CA CYS A 167 10.02 -7.34 -7.39
C CYS A 167 10.44 -8.37 -8.44
N THR A 168 11.51 -8.09 -9.18
CA THR A 168 12.14 -9.11 -10.04
C THR A 168 12.96 -10.12 -9.26
N CYS A 169 13.38 -9.78 -8.05
CA CYS A 169 14.07 -10.71 -7.17
C CYS A 169 13.06 -11.54 -6.35
N ILE A 170 13.43 -12.79 -6.07
CA ILE A 170 12.60 -13.78 -5.37
C ILE A 170 12.14 -13.26 -4.01
N SER A 171 10.83 -13.04 -3.88
CA SER A 171 10.13 -12.41 -2.75
C SER A 171 10.80 -11.13 -2.21
N GLY A 172 11.51 -10.40 -3.07
CA GLY A 172 12.16 -9.14 -2.73
C GLY A 172 13.49 -9.25 -2.00
N LYS A 173 14.08 -10.45 -1.85
CA LYS A 173 15.49 -10.57 -1.42
C LYS A 173 16.40 -10.11 -2.56
N CYS A 174 17.00 -8.93 -2.43
CA CYS A 174 17.71 -8.29 -3.53
C CYS A 174 19.07 -7.76 -3.09
N TYR A 175 20.12 -8.20 -3.79
CA TYR A 175 21.50 -7.74 -3.60
C TYR A 175 21.91 -6.66 -4.61
N PHE A 176 21.12 -6.44 -5.66
CA PHE A 176 21.49 -5.52 -6.74
C PHE A 176 21.69 -4.08 -6.26
N SER A 177 20.86 -3.60 -5.33
CA SER A 177 20.93 -2.24 -4.80
C SER A 177 22.20 -1.94 -4.01
N GLN A 178 22.67 -2.89 -3.19
CA GLN A 178 23.92 -2.70 -2.43
C GLN A 178 25.13 -2.77 -3.34
N SER A 179 25.14 -3.69 -4.32
CA SER A 179 26.26 -3.86 -5.25
C SER A 179 26.47 -2.60 -6.09
N ILE A 180 25.39 -2.03 -6.65
CA ILE A 180 25.46 -0.78 -7.42
C ILE A 180 25.88 0.43 -6.56
N ALA A 181 25.53 0.43 -5.28
CA ALA A 181 25.90 1.52 -4.38
C ALA A 181 27.29 1.35 -3.74
N GLY A 182 27.91 0.17 -3.83
CA GLY A 182 29.14 -0.16 -3.12
C GLY A 182 28.98 -0.21 -1.59
N THR A 183 27.76 -0.33 -1.06
CA THR A 183 27.53 -0.36 0.40
C THR A 183 26.22 -1.08 0.78
N GLU A 184 26.30 -1.84 1.87
CA GLU A 184 25.20 -2.47 2.59
C GLU A 184 24.16 -1.46 3.11
N LEU A 185 24.55 -0.20 3.34
CA LEU A 185 23.63 0.87 3.75
C LEU A 185 22.55 1.17 2.70
N LYS A 186 22.76 0.78 1.44
CA LYS A 186 21.76 0.88 0.36
C LYS A 186 21.15 -0.48 0.00
N SER A 187 21.31 -1.49 0.85
CA SER A 187 20.74 -2.82 0.62
C SER A 187 19.21 -2.80 0.66
N ALA A 188 18.59 -3.57 -0.24
CA ALA A 188 17.15 -3.77 -0.20
C ALA A 188 16.72 -4.59 1.02
N ASN A 189 17.57 -5.52 1.46
CA ASN A 189 17.35 -6.36 2.64
C ASN A 189 17.50 -5.58 3.96
N ARG A 190 17.92 -4.30 3.88
CA ARG A 190 17.96 -3.34 4.98
C ARG A 190 16.93 -2.20 4.81
N GLY A 191 16.00 -2.34 3.87
CA GLY A 191 14.94 -1.36 3.61
C GLY A 191 15.39 -0.07 2.92
N CYS A 192 16.64 -0.01 2.46
CA CYS A 192 17.28 1.18 1.87
C CYS A 192 17.51 1.07 0.36
N CYS A 193 16.82 0.15 -0.32
CA CYS A 193 16.92 -0.08 -1.77
C CYS A 193 16.83 1.24 -2.57
N ILE A 194 17.82 1.57 -3.40
CA ILE A 194 17.83 2.74 -4.30
C ILE A 194 17.14 2.50 -5.65
N GLN A 195 16.50 1.33 -5.77
CA GLN A 195 15.70 0.89 -6.91
C GLN A 195 16.45 0.94 -8.27
N PRO A 196 17.68 0.38 -8.36
CA PRO A 196 18.43 0.37 -9.62
C PRO A 196 17.67 -0.36 -10.75
N CYS A 197 16.91 -1.40 -10.44
CA CYS A 197 16.08 -2.15 -11.39
C CYS A 197 14.96 -1.32 -12.07
N ARG A 198 14.67 -0.11 -11.57
CA ARG A 198 13.64 0.78 -12.12
C ARG A 198 14.22 1.96 -12.92
N ARG A 199 15.53 2.00 -13.09
CA ARG A 199 16.27 2.99 -13.88
C ARG A 199 16.40 2.53 -15.34
N ARG A 200 16.81 3.45 -16.21
CA ARG A 200 17.21 3.15 -17.59
C ARG A 200 18.56 2.45 -17.59
N TRP A 201 18.69 1.42 -18.42
CA TRP A 201 19.91 0.64 -18.60
C TRP A 201 20.16 0.43 -20.10
N TRP A 202 21.42 0.35 -20.47
CA TRP A 202 21.87 -0.16 -21.76
C TRP A 202 22.60 -1.47 -21.50
N ILE A 203 22.30 -2.50 -22.29
CA ILE A 203 22.97 -3.80 -22.21
C ILE A 203 23.73 -4.04 -23.51
N ARG A 204 25.00 -4.42 -23.36
CA ARG A 204 25.92 -4.76 -24.44
C ARG A 204 26.58 -6.10 -24.09
N GLU A 205 26.79 -6.95 -25.09
CA GLU A 205 27.45 -8.26 -24.92
C GLU A 205 28.97 -8.06 -24.81
N ASP A 206 29.52 -7.25 -25.72
CA ASP A 206 30.91 -6.80 -25.78
C ASP A 206 30.99 -5.29 -26.11
N LEU A 207 32.17 -4.70 -25.93
CA LEU A 207 32.38 -3.26 -26.20
C LEU A 207 32.11 -2.88 -27.67
N ASP A 208 32.28 -3.84 -28.60
CA ASP A 208 32.20 -3.64 -30.05
C ASP A 208 30.88 -4.16 -30.68
N THR A 209 29.92 -4.64 -29.88
CA THR A 209 28.59 -5.05 -30.38
C THR A 209 27.51 -3.99 -30.12
N ASP A 210 26.52 -3.95 -31.02
CA ASP A 210 25.34 -3.11 -30.88
C ASP A 210 24.54 -3.42 -29.60
N TYR A 211 23.74 -2.46 -29.14
CA TYR A 211 22.91 -2.63 -27.96
C TYR A 211 21.93 -3.80 -28.13
N ILE A 212 22.01 -4.79 -27.23
CA ILE A 212 21.04 -5.90 -27.18
C ILE A 212 19.67 -5.40 -26.69
N TYR A 213 19.67 -4.31 -25.90
CA TYR A 213 18.45 -3.70 -25.41
C TYR A 213 18.62 -2.20 -25.13
N GLU A 214 17.77 -1.39 -25.77
CA GLU A 214 17.53 0.00 -25.41
C GLU A 214 16.11 0.16 -24.86
N GLY A 215 15.99 0.34 -23.54
CA GLY A 215 14.68 0.54 -22.93
C GLY A 215 14.75 1.12 -21.54
N VAL A 216 13.62 1.70 -21.09
CA VAL A 216 13.64 2.52 -19.89
C VAL A 216 13.67 1.69 -18.60
N ARG A 217 13.29 0.41 -18.66
CA ARG A 217 13.20 -0.48 -17.48
C ARG A 217 13.24 -1.97 -17.83
N ILE A 218 14.43 -2.58 -17.81
CA ILE A 218 14.57 -4.00 -18.15
C ILE A 218 14.08 -4.96 -17.04
N MET A 219 14.18 -4.56 -15.77
CA MET A 219 13.81 -5.40 -14.61
C MET A 219 12.55 -4.88 -13.91
N ASN A 220 11.57 -4.40 -14.67
CA ASN A 220 10.34 -3.84 -14.10
C ASN A 220 9.15 -4.77 -14.33
N SER A 221 8.79 -5.52 -13.30
CA SER A 221 7.57 -6.32 -13.30
C SER A 221 6.33 -5.43 -13.25
N ARG A 222 5.25 -5.88 -13.91
CA ARG A 222 3.89 -5.35 -13.70
C ARG A 222 3.47 -5.54 -12.24
N ASP A 223 2.45 -4.81 -11.81
CA ASP A 223 1.95 -4.95 -10.46
C ASP A 223 1.07 -6.22 -10.36
N LEU A 224 1.19 -6.93 -9.24
CA LEU A 224 0.31 -8.04 -8.91
C LEU A 224 -1.14 -7.53 -8.83
N CYS A 225 -2.07 -8.25 -9.44
CA CYS A 225 -3.49 -8.04 -9.27
C CYS A 225 -4.23 -9.35 -9.43
N THR A 226 -4.78 -9.85 -8.32
CA THR A 226 -5.47 -11.14 -8.25
C THR A 226 -6.98 -10.98 -8.07
N ILE A 227 -7.52 -9.79 -8.32
CA ILE A 227 -8.93 -9.45 -8.07
C ILE A 227 -9.93 -10.40 -8.74
N ALA A 228 -9.59 -10.92 -9.93
CA ALA A 228 -10.39 -11.89 -10.66
C ALA A 228 -10.34 -13.32 -10.08
N TYR A 229 -9.38 -13.57 -9.18
CA TYR A 229 -9.05 -14.89 -8.63
C TYR A 229 -9.35 -15.01 -7.14
N ILE A 230 -10.11 -14.07 -6.58
CA ILE A 230 -10.51 -14.09 -5.17
C ILE A 230 -11.21 -15.39 -4.77
N PRO A 231 -12.15 -15.95 -5.56
CA PRO A 231 -12.75 -17.24 -5.25
C PRO A 231 -11.71 -18.35 -5.06
N GLN A 232 -10.80 -18.52 -6.02
CA GLN A 232 -9.78 -19.57 -6.00
C GLN A 232 -8.80 -19.40 -4.85
N LEU A 233 -8.48 -18.16 -4.46
CA LEU A 233 -7.62 -17.87 -3.32
C LEU A 233 -8.30 -18.20 -1.99
N ILE A 234 -9.59 -17.90 -1.83
CA ILE A 234 -10.35 -18.24 -0.62
C ILE A 234 -10.52 -19.77 -0.53
N GLU A 235 -10.82 -20.44 -1.64
CA GLU A 235 -10.92 -21.90 -1.74
C GLU A 235 -9.58 -22.63 -1.56
N ALA A 236 -8.46 -21.90 -1.59
CA ALA A 236 -7.16 -22.42 -1.23
C ALA A 236 -6.86 -22.37 0.28
N ASP A 237 -7.88 -22.02 1.08
CA ASP A 237 -7.81 -21.98 2.55
C ASP A 237 -6.72 -21.03 3.07
N ILE A 238 -6.61 -19.88 2.40
CA ILE A 238 -5.71 -18.79 2.80
C ILE A 238 -6.38 -17.98 3.91
N ASP A 239 -5.65 -17.66 4.98
CA ASP A 239 -6.22 -16.97 6.14
C ASP A 239 -6.22 -15.44 6.01
N ALA A 240 -5.24 -14.89 5.27
CA ALA A 240 -5.07 -13.44 5.11
C ALA A 240 -4.58 -13.02 3.71
N PHE A 241 -5.18 -11.95 3.20
CA PHE A 241 -4.81 -11.26 1.98
C PHE A 241 -4.06 -9.97 2.29
N LYS A 242 -2.84 -9.85 1.77
CA LYS A 242 -1.97 -8.67 1.96
C LYS A 242 -1.92 -7.79 0.73
N ILE A 243 -2.17 -6.49 0.91
CA ILE A 243 -1.95 -5.48 -0.12
C ILE A 243 -0.53 -4.90 0.02
N GLU A 244 0.26 -4.88 -1.05
CA GLU A 244 1.54 -4.12 -1.09
C GLU A 244 1.28 -2.66 -1.51
N GLY A 245 1.88 -1.73 -0.79
CA GLY A 245 1.66 -0.31 -1.03
C GLY A 245 2.17 0.62 0.06
N ARG A 246 3.13 0.21 0.89
CA ARG A 246 3.52 0.96 2.10
C ARG A 246 4.22 2.32 1.85
N MET A 247 4.47 2.68 0.59
CA MET A 247 4.96 4.00 0.17
C MET A 247 3.91 4.77 -0.64
N ARG A 248 2.70 4.23 -0.80
CA ARG A 248 1.67 4.79 -1.66
C ARG A 248 0.90 5.91 -0.95
N HIS A 249 0.22 6.70 -1.75
CA HIS A 249 -0.67 7.75 -1.27
C HIS A 249 -1.87 7.11 -0.52
N PRO A 250 -2.42 7.73 0.54
CA PRO A 250 -3.59 7.21 1.26
C PRO A 250 -4.75 6.77 0.35
N HIS A 251 -5.07 7.56 -0.68
CA HIS A 251 -6.09 7.18 -1.67
C HIS A 251 -5.81 5.88 -2.43
N TYR A 252 -4.54 5.55 -2.73
CA TYR A 252 -4.23 4.23 -3.28
C TYR A 252 -4.62 3.12 -2.30
N VAL A 253 -4.28 3.31 -1.01
CA VAL A 253 -4.58 2.31 0.03
C VAL A 253 -6.09 2.17 0.18
N GLU A 254 -6.83 3.28 0.21
CA GLU A 254 -8.29 3.29 0.26
C GLU A 254 -8.92 2.58 -0.95
N THR A 255 -8.61 3.01 -2.18
CA THR A 255 -9.21 2.42 -3.38
C THR A 255 -8.95 0.93 -3.46
N VAL A 256 -7.69 0.50 -3.26
CA VAL A 256 -7.36 -0.93 -3.33
C VAL A 256 -8.06 -1.70 -2.23
N SER A 257 -8.03 -1.22 -0.99
CA SER A 257 -8.67 -1.91 0.14
C SER A 257 -10.18 -2.04 -0.06
N LYS A 258 -10.86 -0.95 -0.45
CA LYS A 258 -12.29 -0.94 -0.75
C LYS A 258 -12.65 -1.97 -1.83
N ILE A 259 -11.92 -1.97 -2.94
CA ILE A 259 -12.22 -2.85 -4.08
C ILE A 259 -12.01 -4.33 -3.72
N TYR A 260 -10.95 -4.66 -2.97
CA TYR A 260 -10.75 -6.03 -2.51
C TYR A 260 -11.75 -6.44 -1.44
N ARG A 261 -12.17 -5.52 -0.54
CA ARG A 261 -13.26 -5.79 0.41
C ARG A 261 -14.56 -6.11 -0.32
N GLU A 262 -14.96 -5.29 -1.29
CA GLU A 262 -16.14 -5.53 -2.12
C GLU A 262 -16.08 -6.89 -2.84
N ALA A 263 -14.90 -7.29 -3.32
CA ALA A 263 -14.72 -8.58 -3.98
C ALA A 263 -14.81 -9.76 -3.01
N ILE A 264 -14.19 -9.65 -1.84
CA ILE A 264 -14.28 -10.64 -0.76
C ILE A 264 -15.74 -10.81 -0.34
N ASP A 265 -16.43 -9.72 -0.01
CA ASP A 265 -17.83 -9.78 0.43
C ASP A 265 -18.73 -10.31 -0.67
N ALA A 266 -18.51 -9.92 -1.94
CA ALA A 266 -19.25 -10.48 -3.06
C ALA A 266 -19.07 -11.99 -3.20
N TYR A 267 -17.90 -12.56 -2.88
CA TYR A 267 -17.72 -14.02 -2.87
C TYR A 267 -18.57 -14.67 -1.77
N TYR A 268 -18.46 -14.20 -0.52
CA TYR A 268 -19.22 -14.76 0.61
C TYR A 268 -20.73 -14.59 0.46
N ASP A 269 -21.19 -13.53 -0.22
CA ASP A 269 -22.61 -13.28 -0.50
C ASP A 269 -23.14 -14.02 -1.73
N GLY A 270 -22.31 -14.81 -2.44
CA GLY A 270 -22.70 -15.49 -3.69
C GLY A 270 -22.96 -14.55 -4.86
N LYS A 271 -22.39 -13.34 -4.83
CA LYS A 271 -22.60 -12.26 -5.82
C LYS A 271 -21.33 -11.88 -6.60
N PHE A 272 -20.31 -12.73 -6.60
CA PHE A 272 -19.07 -12.52 -7.36
C PHE A 272 -19.30 -12.83 -8.84
N THR A 273 -19.03 -11.89 -9.75
CA THR A 273 -19.29 -12.06 -11.19
C THR A 273 -18.24 -11.35 -12.05
N ASP A 274 -18.04 -11.81 -13.29
CA ASP A 274 -17.11 -11.20 -14.24
C ASP A 274 -17.41 -9.73 -14.52
N LYS A 275 -18.70 -9.35 -14.52
CA LYS A 275 -19.13 -7.95 -14.67
C LYS A 275 -18.59 -7.08 -13.52
N LYS A 276 -18.60 -7.58 -12.28
CA LYS A 276 -18.00 -6.88 -11.14
C LYS A 276 -16.48 -6.85 -11.24
N VAL A 277 -15.85 -7.96 -11.64
CA VAL A 277 -14.41 -8.03 -11.88
C VAL A 277 -13.96 -6.94 -12.87
N GLY A 278 -14.65 -6.78 -14.00
CA GLY A 278 -14.35 -5.72 -14.97
C GLY A 278 -14.45 -4.30 -14.39
N LYS A 279 -15.45 -4.03 -13.54
CA LYS A 279 -15.58 -2.75 -12.82
C LYS A 279 -14.43 -2.53 -11.83
N TRP A 280 -14.11 -3.53 -11.01
CA TRP A 280 -13.01 -3.46 -10.04
C TRP A 280 -11.67 -3.23 -10.72
N VAL A 281 -11.36 -3.95 -11.80
CA VAL A 281 -10.15 -3.72 -12.60
C VAL A 281 -10.11 -2.28 -13.14
N THR A 282 -11.25 -1.74 -13.57
CA THR A 282 -11.35 -0.35 -14.07
C THR A 282 -11.03 0.67 -12.97
N GLU A 283 -11.55 0.48 -11.75
CA GLU A 283 -11.23 1.34 -10.60
C GLU A 283 -9.76 1.21 -10.17
N LEU A 284 -9.22 0.00 -10.12
CA LEU A 284 -7.80 -0.24 -9.79
C LEU A 284 -6.85 0.40 -10.81
N LYS A 285 -7.25 0.50 -12.08
CA LYS A 285 -6.47 1.22 -13.12
C LYS A 285 -6.42 2.73 -12.88
N LYS A 286 -7.30 3.31 -12.06
CA LYS A 286 -7.28 4.76 -11.74
C LYS A 286 -6.18 5.10 -10.75
N VAL A 287 -5.80 4.20 -9.84
CA VAL A 287 -4.70 4.46 -8.91
C VAL A 287 -3.36 4.01 -9.51
N TYR A 288 -2.25 4.35 -8.83
CA TYR A 288 -0.91 4.05 -9.36
C TYR A 288 -0.78 2.58 -9.73
N ASN A 289 -0.38 2.29 -10.96
CA ASN A 289 -0.07 0.94 -11.40
C ASN A 289 0.97 0.95 -12.53
N ARG A 290 1.57 -0.22 -12.79
CA ARG A 290 2.50 -0.44 -13.91
C ARG A 290 1.94 -1.46 -14.91
N GLY A 291 0.62 -1.55 -15.00
CA GLY A 291 -0.07 -2.69 -15.61
C GLY A 291 -0.19 -3.83 -14.61
N PHE A 292 -0.98 -4.84 -14.96
CA PHE A 292 -1.32 -5.94 -14.06
C PHE A 292 -0.84 -7.29 -14.58
N THR A 293 -0.48 -8.16 -13.64
CA THR A 293 -0.24 -9.59 -13.82
C THR A 293 -0.94 -10.35 -12.70
N PRO A 294 -1.53 -11.53 -12.96
CA PRO A 294 -2.08 -12.37 -11.89
C PRO A 294 -0.97 -13.03 -11.04
N GLY A 295 0.29 -12.97 -11.47
CA GLY A 295 1.41 -13.51 -10.73
C GLY A 295 1.58 -15.04 -10.86
N PHE A 296 2.58 -15.57 -10.15
CA PHE A 296 3.00 -16.97 -10.24
C PHE A 296 1.94 -17.98 -9.79
N SER A 297 0.98 -17.54 -8.97
CA SER A 297 -0.08 -18.41 -8.46
C SER A 297 -1.02 -18.93 -9.55
N PHE A 298 -1.12 -18.23 -10.67
CA PHE A 298 -2.10 -18.49 -11.72
C PHE A 298 -1.50 -18.69 -13.12
N LYS A 299 -0.23 -18.36 -13.34
CA LYS A 299 0.44 -18.58 -14.62
C LYS A 299 1.95 -18.64 -14.48
N LYS A 300 2.60 -19.20 -15.51
CA LYS A 300 4.02 -18.97 -15.76
C LYS A 300 4.23 -17.53 -16.22
N ILE A 301 5.19 -16.84 -15.61
CA ILE A 301 5.54 -15.45 -15.92
C ILE A 301 6.38 -15.40 -17.20
N GLY A 302 6.02 -14.50 -18.11
CA GLY A 302 6.77 -14.23 -19.34
C GLY A 302 6.94 -12.75 -19.61
N GLU A 303 7.49 -12.38 -20.77
CA GLU A 303 7.79 -10.99 -21.14
C GLU A 303 6.59 -10.03 -20.97
N GLY A 304 5.38 -10.48 -21.31
CA GLY A 304 4.15 -9.70 -21.17
C GLY A 304 3.77 -9.34 -19.73
N ASP A 305 4.40 -9.94 -18.72
CA ASP A 305 4.21 -9.62 -17.30
C ASP A 305 5.22 -8.57 -16.80
N HIS A 306 6.07 -8.06 -17.69
CA HIS A 306 6.95 -6.93 -17.46
C HIS A 306 6.40 -5.65 -18.11
N GLN A 307 6.89 -4.51 -17.64
CA GLN A 307 6.54 -3.19 -18.13
C GLN A 307 7.81 -2.49 -18.62
N HIS A 308 8.12 -2.73 -19.89
CA HIS A 308 9.28 -2.19 -20.61
C HIS A 308 8.98 -0.88 -21.35
N LYS A 309 7.72 -0.62 -21.69
CA LYS A 309 7.30 0.53 -22.52
C LYS A 309 7.30 1.85 -21.74
N SER A 310 6.88 1.83 -20.47
CA SER A 310 6.72 3.05 -19.68
C SER A 310 7.57 3.07 -18.39
N PRO A 311 8.35 4.15 -18.16
CA PRO A 311 9.05 4.38 -16.91
C PRO A 311 8.18 5.04 -15.84
N THR A 312 6.88 5.21 -16.04
CA THR A 312 6.04 5.93 -15.07
C THR A 312 4.78 5.15 -14.75
N ASN A 313 3.94 5.77 -13.93
CA ASN A 313 2.59 5.30 -13.65
C ASN A 313 1.79 5.21 -14.96
N LEU A 314 1.07 4.10 -15.17
CA LEU A 314 0.18 3.95 -16.32
C LEU A 314 -1.21 4.57 -16.09
N SER A 315 -1.59 4.87 -14.86
CA SER A 315 -2.85 5.58 -14.63
C SER A 315 -2.79 7.00 -15.18
N HIS A 316 -3.84 7.38 -15.90
CA HIS A 316 -4.08 8.74 -16.41
C HIS A 316 -4.81 9.62 -15.39
N TYR A 317 -5.08 9.12 -14.18
CA TYR A 317 -5.64 9.95 -13.12
C TYR A 317 -4.53 10.57 -12.28
N ARG A 318 -4.74 11.82 -11.86
CA ARG A 318 -3.81 12.55 -11.00
C ARG A 318 -4.55 13.46 -10.03
N TYR A 319 -3.87 13.79 -8.94
CA TYR A 319 -4.32 14.81 -7.99
C TYR A 319 -3.89 16.18 -8.49
N ILE A 320 -4.85 17.08 -8.65
CA ILE A 320 -4.60 18.48 -8.98
C ILE A 320 -4.99 19.30 -7.76
N ARG A 321 -4.02 19.97 -7.13
CA ARG A 321 -4.31 20.89 -6.02
C ARG A 321 -5.11 22.07 -6.57
N LEU A 322 -6.27 22.33 -5.98
CA LEU A 322 -7.13 23.44 -6.35
C LEU A 322 -6.98 24.65 -5.43
N GLY A 323 -6.65 24.44 -4.16
CA GLY A 323 -6.60 25.53 -3.18
C GLY A 323 -6.21 25.10 -1.77
N LEU A 324 -6.36 26.02 -0.82
CA LEU A 324 -6.24 25.80 0.62
C LEU A 324 -7.56 26.07 1.30
N ILE A 325 -7.85 25.31 2.36
CA ILE A 325 -8.90 25.66 3.31
C ILE A 325 -8.35 26.79 4.17
N ASP A 326 -9.07 27.90 4.25
CA ASP A 326 -8.74 29.04 5.10
C ASP A 326 -9.38 28.92 6.49
N LYS A 327 -10.66 28.53 6.51
CA LYS A 327 -11.48 28.44 7.73
C LYS A 327 -12.42 27.25 7.63
N TYR A 328 -12.79 26.70 8.78
CA TYR A 328 -13.77 25.62 8.86
C TYR A 328 -14.76 25.89 9.98
N ASN A 329 -16.04 25.96 9.61
CA ASN A 329 -17.15 25.99 10.55
C ASN A 329 -17.55 24.56 10.91
N LYS A 330 -17.23 24.15 12.15
CA LYS A 330 -17.54 22.80 12.67
C LYS A 330 -19.04 22.55 12.81
N ASN A 331 -19.83 23.57 13.15
CA ASN A 331 -21.27 23.41 13.40
C ASN A 331 -22.02 23.12 12.09
N GLU A 332 -21.61 23.79 11.02
CA GLU A 332 -22.24 23.65 9.71
C GLU A 332 -21.52 22.65 8.79
N ASN A 333 -20.36 22.13 9.20
CA ASN A 333 -19.46 21.36 8.35
C ASN A 333 -19.13 22.07 7.02
N ILE A 334 -18.90 23.37 7.07
CA ILE A 334 -18.58 24.19 5.89
C ILE A 334 -17.12 24.65 5.97
N ALA A 335 -16.34 24.34 4.94
CA ALA A 335 -14.99 24.85 4.76
C ALA A 335 -15.01 26.05 3.80
N LEU A 336 -14.39 27.15 4.21
CA LEU A 336 -14.06 28.26 3.33
C LEU A 336 -12.73 27.96 2.65
N ILE A 337 -12.73 27.94 1.32
CA ILE A 337 -11.60 27.50 0.51
C ILE A 337 -11.23 28.60 -0.48
N ASN A 338 -9.94 28.94 -0.52
CA ASN A 338 -9.39 29.78 -1.57
C ASN A 338 -8.88 28.93 -2.71
N LEU A 339 -9.63 28.89 -3.81
CA LEU A 339 -9.17 28.28 -5.05
C LEU A 339 -8.11 29.17 -5.71
N ASP A 340 -6.89 28.67 -5.82
CA ASP A 340 -5.77 29.34 -6.49
C ASP A 340 -5.35 28.64 -7.79
N ASN A 341 -6.04 27.56 -8.15
CA ASN A 341 -5.79 26.81 -9.37
C ASN A 341 -7.04 26.07 -9.87
N GLY A 342 -7.51 26.40 -11.08
CA GLY A 342 -8.58 25.64 -11.73
C GLY A 342 -9.97 25.97 -11.19
N TYR A 343 -10.91 25.06 -11.33
CA TYR A 343 -12.29 25.22 -10.87
C TYR A 343 -12.73 23.93 -10.18
N LEU A 344 -13.81 24.01 -9.41
CA LEU A 344 -14.47 22.86 -8.81
C LEU A 344 -15.89 22.76 -9.36
N SER A 345 -16.33 21.55 -9.65
CA SER A 345 -17.70 21.25 -10.11
C SER A 345 -18.37 20.31 -9.12
N ILE A 346 -19.70 20.34 -9.07
CA ILE A 346 -20.47 19.35 -8.34
C ILE A 346 -20.13 17.94 -8.87
N ASN A 347 -20.06 16.97 -7.96
CA ASN A 347 -19.65 15.59 -8.20
C ASN A 347 -18.18 15.40 -8.65
N ASP A 348 -17.34 16.44 -8.60
CA ASP A 348 -15.90 16.21 -8.73
C ASP A 348 -15.42 15.39 -7.51
N ASP A 349 -14.60 14.38 -7.79
CA ASP A 349 -13.94 13.53 -6.79
C ASP A 349 -12.81 14.33 -6.13
N ILE A 350 -12.95 14.60 -4.83
CA ILE A 350 -12.06 15.48 -4.08
C ILE A 350 -11.43 14.81 -2.88
N ILE A 351 -10.19 15.22 -2.62
CA ILE A 351 -9.43 14.82 -1.45
C ILE A 351 -8.97 16.06 -0.70
N ILE A 352 -9.26 16.08 0.59
CA ILE A 352 -8.79 17.08 1.51
C ILE A 352 -7.75 16.43 2.41
N THR A 353 -6.54 16.99 2.43
CA THR A 353 -5.48 16.46 3.29
C THR A 353 -4.62 17.55 3.90
N GLY A 354 -4.29 17.36 5.18
CA GLY A 354 -3.39 18.24 5.90
C GLY A 354 -1.93 17.95 5.59
N GLN A 355 -1.05 18.94 5.74
CA GLN A 355 0.39 18.68 5.68
C GLN A 355 0.89 18.15 7.04
N ASN A 356 0.55 18.85 8.12
CA ASN A 356 1.02 18.55 9.48
C ASN A 356 -0.08 18.01 10.41
N THR A 357 -1.27 17.73 9.86
CA THR A 357 -2.41 17.14 10.59
C THR A 357 -2.73 15.77 10.03
N ASP A 358 -3.48 14.95 10.77
CA ASP A 358 -3.95 13.64 10.31
C ASP A 358 -5.23 13.71 9.48
N THR A 359 -5.52 14.88 8.89
CA THR A 359 -6.68 15.06 8.04
C THR A 359 -6.49 14.31 6.72
N TYR A 360 -7.44 13.42 6.44
CA TYR A 360 -7.65 12.78 5.15
C TYR A 360 -9.16 12.57 5.00
N ILE A 361 -9.76 13.29 4.04
CA ILE A 361 -11.18 13.18 3.72
C ILE A 361 -11.26 12.98 2.21
N HIS A 362 -11.99 11.97 1.78
CA HIS A 362 -12.23 11.66 0.39
C HIS A 362 -13.74 11.63 0.17
N GLN A 363 -14.23 12.50 -0.70
CA GLN A 363 -15.67 12.66 -0.94
C GLN A 363 -15.92 13.21 -2.34
N ASN A 364 -17.18 13.19 -2.76
CA ASN A 364 -17.61 13.99 -3.89
C ASN A 364 -17.94 15.43 -3.43
N ALA A 365 -17.71 16.40 -4.31
CA ALA A 365 -18.12 17.77 -4.08
C ALA A 365 -19.65 17.90 -4.24
N ASN A 366 -20.40 17.89 -3.13
CA ASN A 366 -21.88 17.83 -3.17
C ASN A 366 -22.56 19.20 -3.07
N LEU A 367 -22.02 20.12 -2.26
CA LEU A 367 -22.56 21.47 -2.09
C LEU A 367 -21.41 22.47 -2.14
N ILE A 368 -21.47 23.35 -3.14
CA ILE A 368 -20.50 24.41 -3.38
C ILE A 368 -21.27 25.73 -3.41
N LYS A 369 -20.85 26.71 -2.61
CA LYS A 369 -21.36 28.08 -2.73
C LYS A 369 -20.27 29.04 -3.19
N TYR A 370 -20.65 29.98 -4.05
CA TYR A 370 -19.82 31.08 -4.50
C TYR A 370 -20.64 32.37 -4.36
N ARG A 371 -20.10 33.35 -3.62
CA ARG A 371 -20.82 34.60 -3.27
C ARG A 371 -22.20 34.36 -2.62
N GLY A 372 -22.29 33.36 -1.75
CA GLY A 372 -23.53 33.00 -1.04
C GLY A 372 -24.49 32.10 -1.82
N GLU A 373 -24.35 32.00 -3.15
CA GLU A 373 -25.24 31.20 -4.00
C GLU A 373 -24.69 29.80 -4.26
N THR A 374 -25.58 28.82 -4.33
CA THR A 374 -25.21 27.44 -4.70
C THR A 374 -24.87 27.37 -6.19
N VAL A 375 -23.69 26.85 -6.53
CA VAL A 375 -23.21 26.77 -7.91
C VAL A 375 -22.90 25.34 -8.32
N LYS A 376 -23.21 24.99 -9.59
CA LYS A 376 -22.79 23.70 -10.17
C LYS A 376 -21.31 23.64 -10.49
N LYS A 377 -20.69 24.80 -10.73
CA LYS A 377 -19.29 24.95 -11.10
C LYS A 377 -18.79 26.33 -10.69
N THR A 378 -17.62 26.38 -10.08
CA THR A 378 -17.00 27.64 -9.65
C THR A 378 -16.36 28.38 -10.83
N PRO A 379 -16.16 29.70 -10.72
CA PRO A 379 -15.18 30.39 -11.55
C PRO A 379 -13.78 29.78 -11.40
N ARG A 380 -12.91 30.06 -12.37
CA ARG A 380 -11.54 29.56 -12.36
C ARG A 380 -10.66 30.40 -11.42
N GLY A 381 -10.18 29.77 -10.35
CA GLY A 381 -9.12 30.29 -9.48
C GLY A 381 -7.74 30.24 -10.15
N THR A 382 -6.95 31.29 -9.90
CA THR A 382 -5.55 31.39 -10.33
C THR A 382 -4.70 31.97 -9.19
N LYS A 383 -3.37 31.86 -9.29
CA LYS A 383 -2.46 32.47 -8.31
C LYS A 383 -2.64 33.99 -8.17
N LYS A 384 -3.00 34.67 -9.26
CA LYS A 384 -3.23 36.14 -9.28
C LYS A 384 -4.63 36.51 -8.79
N ASN A 385 -5.64 35.72 -9.15
CA ASN A 385 -7.03 35.93 -8.75
C ASN A 385 -7.56 34.67 -8.06
N LYS A 386 -7.47 34.65 -6.73
CA LYS A 386 -7.98 33.55 -5.90
C LYS A 386 -9.49 33.67 -5.77
N ILE A 387 -10.19 32.54 -5.88
CA ILE A 387 -11.66 32.49 -5.81
C ILE A 387 -12.06 31.86 -4.47
N PRO A 388 -12.61 32.63 -3.53
CA PRO A 388 -13.14 32.09 -2.29
C PRO A 388 -14.46 31.36 -2.56
N ILE A 389 -14.58 30.15 -2.02
CA ILE A 389 -15.79 29.33 -2.08
C ILE A 389 -16.09 28.72 -0.71
N GLU A 390 -17.33 28.32 -0.52
CA GLU A 390 -17.74 27.48 0.59
C GLU A 390 -18.01 26.06 0.08
N LEU A 391 -17.49 25.06 0.79
CA LEU A 391 -17.64 23.65 0.45
C LEU A 391 -18.13 22.88 1.67
N LYS A 392 -19.18 22.07 1.50
CA LYS A 392 -19.64 21.14 2.54
C LYS A 392 -18.67 19.96 2.68
N ILE A 393 -18.18 19.75 3.89
CA ILE A 393 -17.29 18.63 4.26
C ILE A 393 -18.09 17.54 4.96
N THR A 394 -17.78 16.28 4.66
CA THR A 394 -18.48 15.10 5.20
C THR A 394 -17.99 14.69 6.59
N GLU A 395 -16.74 14.98 6.93
CA GLU A 395 -16.11 14.65 8.20
C GLU A 395 -15.48 15.88 8.85
N HIS A 396 -15.24 15.82 10.16
CA HIS A 396 -14.59 16.92 10.87
C HIS A 396 -13.12 17.09 10.46
N LEU A 397 -12.74 18.34 10.13
CA LEU A 397 -11.34 18.71 9.95
C LEU A 397 -10.66 18.77 11.31
N ASN A 398 -9.54 18.05 11.44
CA ASN A 398 -8.75 18.00 12.68
C ASN A 398 -7.80 19.21 12.83
N GLY A 399 -7.75 20.12 11.86
CA GLY A 399 -6.84 21.27 11.82
C GLY A 399 -7.53 22.64 11.73
N ASN A 400 -6.75 23.71 11.90
CA ASN A 400 -7.20 25.11 11.87
C ASN A 400 -7.07 25.76 10.48
N GLY A 401 -7.45 25.08 9.40
CA GLY A 401 -7.47 25.70 8.05
C GLY A 401 -6.09 25.83 7.40
N THR A 402 -5.37 24.71 7.26
CA THR A 402 -4.14 24.65 6.43
C THR A 402 -4.15 23.46 5.47
N GLU A 403 -5.26 22.73 5.44
CA GLU A 403 -5.51 21.60 4.58
C GLU A 403 -5.56 22.01 3.11
N LYS A 404 -5.05 21.13 2.26
CA LYS A 404 -5.04 21.30 0.81
C LYS A 404 -6.23 20.55 0.21
N LEU A 405 -6.95 21.23 -0.68
CA LEU A 405 -7.98 20.62 -1.51
C LEU A 405 -7.36 20.15 -2.83
N TYR A 406 -7.59 18.89 -3.16
CA TYR A 406 -7.23 18.28 -4.44
C TYR A 406 -8.48 17.77 -5.14
N VAL A 407 -8.48 17.82 -6.47
CA VAL A 407 -9.39 17.03 -7.31
C VAL A 407 -8.64 15.85 -7.91
N PHE A 408 -9.24 14.66 -7.86
CA PHE A 408 -8.73 13.46 -8.50
C PHE A 408 -9.39 13.31 -9.88
N THR A 409 -8.60 13.42 -10.95
CA THR A 409 -9.16 13.48 -12.30
C THR A 409 -8.21 13.02 -13.40
N ASN A 410 -8.78 12.55 -14.50
CA ASN A 410 -8.09 12.28 -15.77
C ASN A 410 -8.36 13.34 -16.85
N LYS A 411 -9.19 14.37 -16.56
CA LYS A 411 -9.65 15.38 -17.55
C LYS A 411 -8.49 16.14 -18.24
N THR A 412 -7.30 16.14 -17.66
CA THR A 412 -6.13 16.84 -18.18
C THR A 412 -5.23 16.01 -19.11
N TYR A 413 -5.53 14.74 -19.37
CA TYR A 413 -4.73 13.86 -20.23
C TYR A 413 -5.09 13.92 -21.72
N LYS A 414 -5.93 14.87 -22.16
CA LYS A 414 -6.41 14.97 -23.54
C LYS A 414 -5.32 15.17 -24.63
N THR A 415 -4.04 15.32 -24.29
CA THR A 415 -2.96 15.67 -25.26
C THR A 415 -1.71 14.78 -25.24
N ARG A 416 -1.72 13.58 -24.64
CA ARG A 416 -0.58 12.65 -24.75
C ARG A 416 -1.02 11.30 -25.27
N SER A 417 -0.86 11.10 -26.57
CA SER A 417 -0.86 9.81 -27.25
C SER A 417 0.36 9.02 -26.77
N TYR A 418 0.20 8.22 -25.72
CA TYR A 418 1.08 7.08 -25.48
C TYR A 418 0.33 5.84 -25.91
N SER A 419 0.89 5.11 -26.88
CA SER A 419 0.38 3.81 -27.30
C SER A 419 0.38 2.84 -26.12
N LEU A 420 -0.74 2.15 -25.93
CA LEU A 420 -0.91 1.06 -24.96
C LEU A 420 0.09 -0.09 -25.23
#